data_AF-Q251T9-F1
#
_entry.id   AF-Q251T9-F1
#
_cell.length_a   1.000
_cell.length_b   1.000
_cell.length_c   1.000
_cell.angle_alpha   90.00
_cell.angle_beta   90.00
_cell.angle_gamma   90.00
#
_symmetry.space_group_name_H-M   'P 1'
#
loop_
_entity.id
_entity.type
_entity.pdbx_description
1 polymer ?
#
loop_
_entity_poly.entity_id
_entity_poly.type
_entity_poly.pdbx_seq_one_letter_code
_entity_poly.pdbx_strand_id
1 'polypeptide(L)'
;MKLANLLSFGSETTDIQLNSLNVVVGPNGSGKSNLIDAISLLQASPSDLAVPIRKGGGIRDWLWRGMELPTASMEVITPSAPHGNKDLRYYLAFTALKQRFELIDECLETKEPYTNHSEPYFYYRYQNGNPVINNIKDQKRMLKREDIDPEQSILSQRKDPDQYPEITWLGKQFAAIRIYREWNFGRKALLRQPQGADAPNDYLAEDCSNLGLVLNKLRTNYKVKKKVLDLLSQFYEGIDDFDVIVEGGTVQLFLQEGEFMIPATRLSDGTLRFLCLLAILCNPDPPPLICIEEPELGIHSDIIPVIGQLLKDASKMTQLIVTTHSEILVDELTDMPEAVLVCEKHEGMTRFRRLEKDLLKDWLERYSLGELWRKGEIGGTRW
;
A
#
# COMPACT_ATOMS: atom_id res chain seq x y z
N MET A 1 0.01 12.78 4.40
CA MET A 1 1.28 12.07 4.68
C MET A 1 2.38 13.03 4.31
N LYS A 2 3.34 13.27 5.19
CA LYS A 2 4.45 14.19 4.93
C LYS A 2 5.77 13.45 4.93
N LEU A 3 6.61 13.74 3.96
CA LEU A 3 7.92 13.13 3.76
C LEU A 3 8.99 14.20 3.61
N ALA A 4 10.14 14.03 4.26
CA ALA A 4 11.29 14.91 4.09
C ALA A 4 12.60 14.12 4.18
N ASN A 5 13.56 14.48 3.33
CA ASN A 5 14.88 13.88 3.20
C ASN A 5 14.89 12.35 3.05
N LEU A 6 13.84 11.76 2.50
CA LEU A 6 13.65 10.32 2.33
C LEU A 6 13.73 10.00 0.84
N LEU A 7 14.60 9.08 0.41
CA LEU A 7 14.73 8.67 -1.00
C LEU A 7 14.88 9.89 -1.95
N SER A 8 13.90 10.14 -2.83
CA SER A 8 13.85 11.31 -3.72
C SER A 8 13.08 12.51 -3.16
N PHE A 9 12.47 12.38 -1.98
CA PHE A 9 11.80 13.47 -1.27
C PHE A 9 12.86 14.36 -0.62
N GLY A 10 12.93 15.61 -1.09
CA GLY A 10 13.98 16.55 -0.72
C GLY A 10 13.85 17.13 0.68
N SER A 11 14.61 18.20 0.94
CA SER A 11 14.56 18.96 2.20
C SER A 11 13.24 19.70 2.42
N GLU A 12 12.60 20.11 1.33
CA GLU A 12 11.23 20.61 1.37
C GLU A 12 10.27 19.46 1.69
N THR A 13 9.52 19.61 2.78
CA THR A 13 8.54 18.61 3.19
C THR A 13 7.49 18.45 2.11
N THR A 14 7.40 17.24 1.55
CA THR A 14 6.38 16.89 0.56
C THR A 14 5.13 16.42 1.31
N ASP A 15 4.07 17.23 1.28
CA ASP A 15 2.77 16.86 1.83
C ASP A 15 1.89 16.23 0.75
N ILE A 16 1.49 14.99 0.98
CA ILE A 16 0.66 14.18 0.09
C ILE A 16 -0.63 13.87 0.84
N GLN A 17 -1.71 14.55 0.45
CA GLN A 17 -3.05 14.19 0.90
C GLN A 17 -3.46 12.90 0.20
N LEU A 18 -3.63 11.81 0.94
CA LEU A 18 -4.07 10.52 0.39
C LEU A 18 -5.59 10.37 0.59
N ASN A 19 -6.30 10.15 -0.52
CA ASN A 19 -7.74 9.88 -0.55
C ASN A 19 -7.98 8.36 -0.53
N SER A 20 -9.22 7.90 -0.69
CA SER A 20 -9.51 6.47 -0.81
C SER A 20 -8.86 5.83 -2.04
N LEU A 21 -8.81 6.54 -3.17
CA LEU A 21 -8.11 6.12 -4.40
C LEU A 21 -7.03 7.15 -4.75
N ASN A 22 -5.81 6.66 -5.01
CA ASN A 22 -4.65 7.47 -5.36
C ASN A 22 -3.92 6.83 -6.54
N VAL A 23 -4.20 7.26 -7.76
CA VAL A 23 -3.53 6.77 -8.97
C VAL A 23 -2.40 7.73 -9.33
N VAL A 24 -1.18 7.26 -9.15
CA VAL A 24 0.06 8.02 -9.32
C VAL A 24 0.58 7.83 -10.74
N VAL A 25 0.67 8.95 -11.46
CA VAL A 25 1.16 9.04 -12.84
C VAL A 25 2.41 9.90 -12.90
N GLY A 26 3.28 9.68 -13.89
CA GLY A 26 4.52 10.46 -14.03
C GLY A 26 5.63 9.72 -14.76
N PRO A 27 6.71 10.40 -15.19
CA PRO A 27 7.78 9.78 -15.95
C PRO A 27 8.62 8.81 -15.09
N ASN A 28 9.44 7.98 -15.73
CA ASN A 28 10.35 7.07 -15.00
C ASN A 28 11.34 7.90 -14.17
N GLY A 29 11.57 7.48 -12.93
CA GLY A 29 12.46 8.18 -12.01
C GLY A 29 11.88 9.45 -11.37
N SER A 30 10.58 9.72 -11.51
CA SER A 30 9.93 10.86 -10.85
C SER A 30 9.69 10.68 -9.34
N GLY A 31 9.73 9.44 -8.84
CA GLY A 31 9.54 9.12 -7.42
C GLY A 31 8.29 8.30 -7.10
N LYS A 32 7.56 7.79 -8.10
CA LYS A 32 6.35 6.95 -7.89
C LYS A 32 6.63 5.73 -7.01
N SER A 33 7.63 4.92 -7.35
CA SER A 33 8.01 3.73 -6.56
C SER A 33 8.57 4.12 -5.18
N ASN A 34 9.21 5.30 -5.07
CA ASN A 34 9.70 5.80 -3.77
C ASN A 34 8.56 6.12 -2.79
N LEU A 35 7.37 6.49 -3.28
CA LEU A 35 6.17 6.62 -2.42
C LEU A 35 5.78 5.25 -1.85
N ILE A 36 5.77 4.20 -2.68
CA ILE A 36 5.49 2.83 -2.23
C ILE A 36 6.56 2.34 -1.24
N ASP A 37 7.84 2.65 -1.49
CA ASP A 37 8.92 2.34 -0.56
C ASP A 37 8.75 3.04 0.79
N ALA A 38 8.33 4.31 0.80
CA ALA A 38 8.01 5.01 2.05
C ALA A 38 6.86 4.31 2.82
N ILE A 39 5.83 3.84 2.14
CA ILE A 39 4.75 3.05 2.76
C ILE A 39 5.26 1.71 3.32
N SER A 40 6.26 1.09 2.68
CA SER A 40 6.85 -0.16 3.18
C SER A 40 7.54 0.00 4.55
N LEU A 41 8.00 1.20 4.91
CA LEU A 41 8.49 1.50 6.26
C LEU A 41 7.37 1.43 7.30
N LEU A 42 6.17 1.94 6.96
CA LEU A 42 5.00 1.81 7.82
C LEU A 42 4.67 0.34 8.00
N GLN A 43 4.58 -0.43 6.91
CA GLN A 43 4.30 -1.86 6.96
C GLN A 43 5.30 -2.65 7.82
N ALA A 44 6.58 -2.30 7.75
CA ALA A 44 7.65 -2.97 8.49
C ALA A 44 7.73 -2.54 9.97
N SER A 45 7.26 -1.34 10.32
CA SER A 45 7.37 -0.78 11.68
C SER A 45 6.84 -1.69 12.82
N PRO A 46 5.77 -2.48 12.68
CA PRO A 46 5.29 -3.38 13.74
C PRO A 46 6.09 -4.69 13.85
N SER A 47 7.09 -4.88 12.99
CA SER A 47 7.98 -6.04 12.97
C SER A 47 9.44 -5.60 13.00
N ASP A 48 10.09 -5.44 11.85
CA ASP A 48 11.47 -4.97 11.76
C ASP A 48 11.58 -3.83 10.75
N LEU A 49 11.63 -2.60 11.28
CA LEU A 49 11.63 -1.36 10.51
C LEU A 49 12.79 -1.25 9.50
N ALA A 50 13.92 -1.91 9.78
CA ALA A 50 15.10 -1.85 8.94
C ALA A 50 15.07 -2.86 7.77
N VAL A 51 14.12 -3.80 7.72
CA VAL A 51 13.98 -4.77 6.60
C VAL A 51 13.86 -4.11 5.24
N PRO A 52 12.89 -3.19 4.98
CA PRO A 52 12.77 -2.54 3.67
C PRO A 52 14.03 -1.78 3.30
N ILE A 53 14.68 -1.14 4.28
CA ILE A 53 15.94 -0.40 4.09
C ILE A 53 17.07 -1.34 3.64
N ARG A 54 17.25 -2.47 4.31
CA ARG A 54 18.28 -3.46 3.95
C ARG A 54 18.03 -4.09 2.58
N LYS A 55 16.76 -4.35 2.23
CA LYS A 55 16.38 -4.87 0.90
C LYS A 55 16.59 -3.83 -0.20
N GLY A 56 16.34 -2.55 0.09
CA GLY A 56 16.44 -1.43 -0.87
C GLY A 56 17.81 -0.74 -0.92
N GLY A 57 18.93 -1.47 -0.81
CA GLY A 57 20.28 -0.90 -0.97
C GLY A 57 20.95 -0.38 0.30
N GLY A 58 20.24 -0.35 1.43
CA GLY A 58 20.76 0.10 2.73
C GLY A 58 20.47 1.57 3.03
N ILE A 59 20.79 1.99 4.26
CA ILE A 59 20.33 3.28 4.81
C ILE A 59 20.72 4.51 3.97
N ARG A 60 21.91 4.51 3.37
CA ARG A 60 22.36 5.65 2.56
C ARG A 60 21.54 5.87 1.29
N ASP A 61 20.96 4.82 0.72
CA ASP A 61 20.10 4.94 -0.46
C ASP A 61 18.68 5.40 -0.11
N TRP A 62 18.30 5.23 1.16
CA TRP A 62 17.03 5.70 1.71
C TRP A 62 17.07 7.15 2.20
N LEU A 63 18.26 7.74 2.30
CA LEU A 63 18.45 9.14 2.67
C LEU A 63 18.57 10.01 1.41
N TRP A 64 17.94 11.19 1.43
CA TRP A 64 18.03 12.10 0.30
C TRP A 64 19.46 12.60 0.09
N ARG A 65 19.97 12.42 -1.13
CA ARG A 65 21.38 12.66 -1.48
C ARG A 65 21.76 14.13 -1.61
N GLY A 66 20.81 15.06 -1.47
CA GLY A 66 21.07 16.50 -1.55
C GLY A 66 21.71 17.11 -0.31
N MET A 67 21.95 16.32 0.74
CA MET A 67 22.57 16.73 2.00
C MET A 67 23.56 15.67 2.47
N GLU A 68 24.62 16.06 3.19
CA GLU A 68 25.69 15.15 3.62
C GLU A 68 25.26 14.16 4.71
N LEU A 69 24.46 14.61 5.68
CA LEU A 69 23.96 13.80 6.80
C LEU A 69 22.48 14.14 7.09
N PRO A 70 21.57 13.85 6.15
CA PRO A 70 20.16 14.15 6.35
C PRO A 70 19.54 13.28 7.45
N THR A 71 18.53 13.84 8.12
CA THR A 71 17.56 13.06 8.88
C THR A 71 16.31 12.93 8.02
N ALA A 72 16.01 11.69 7.61
CA ALA A 72 14.76 11.37 6.93
C ALA A 72 13.63 11.41 7.95
N SER A 73 12.46 11.89 7.55
CA SER A 73 11.28 11.86 8.39
C SER A 73 10.02 11.56 7.60
N MET A 74 9.07 10.92 8.30
CA MET A 74 7.77 10.55 7.79
C MET A 74 6.71 10.84 8.85
N GLU A 75 5.65 11.53 8.44
CA GLU A 75 4.46 11.78 9.25
C GLU A 75 3.23 11.24 8.53
N VAL A 76 2.42 10.48 9.26
CA VAL A 76 1.10 10.03 8.77
C VAL A 76 0.02 10.34 9.78
N ILE A 77 -1.16 10.66 9.25
CA ILE A 77 -2.38 10.81 10.02
C ILE A 77 -3.24 9.62 9.67
N THR A 78 -3.70 8.91 10.68
CA THR A 78 -4.57 7.74 10.55
C THR A 78 -5.88 7.99 11.28
N PRO A 79 -7.01 7.40 10.82
CA PRO A 79 -8.25 7.45 11.57
C PRO A 79 -8.07 6.94 13.00
N SER A 80 -8.97 7.32 13.90
CA SER A 80 -8.88 6.92 15.30
C SER A 80 -9.00 5.40 15.48
N ALA A 81 -8.33 4.88 16.52
CA ALA A 81 -8.53 3.50 16.98
C ALA A 81 -10.01 3.28 17.38
N PRO A 82 -10.50 2.02 17.45
CA PRO A 82 -11.91 1.71 17.75
C PRO A 82 -12.44 2.30 19.06
N HIS A 83 -11.55 2.66 20.00
CA HIS A 83 -11.89 3.27 21.29
C HIS A 83 -11.47 4.75 21.40
N GLY A 84 -10.87 5.32 20.34
CA GLY A 84 -10.44 6.70 20.29
C GLY A 84 -11.43 7.57 19.50
N ASN A 85 -11.64 8.80 19.95
CA ASN A 85 -12.50 9.78 19.25
C ASN A 85 -11.70 10.81 18.42
N LYS A 86 -10.38 10.60 18.26
CA LYS A 86 -9.49 11.52 17.55
C LYS A 86 -8.50 10.75 16.68
N ASP A 87 -8.27 11.25 15.47
CA ASP A 87 -7.23 10.76 14.56
C ASP A 87 -5.88 10.67 15.28
N LEU A 88 -5.06 9.72 14.85
CA LEU A 88 -3.71 9.53 15.37
C LEU A 88 -2.68 10.12 14.39
N ARG A 89 -1.72 10.86 14.93
CA ARG A 89 -0.50 11.29 14.26
C ARG A 89 0.62 10.34 14.64
N TYR A 90 1.20 9.67 13.64
CA TYR A 90 2.40 8.87 13.78
C TYR A 90 3.55 9.56 13.05
N TYR A 91 4.67 9.73 13.74
CA TYR A 91 5.87 10.37 13.23
C TYR A 91 7.08 9.45 13.46
N LEU A 92 7.96 9.39 12.48
CA LEU A 92 9.19 8.62 12.50
C LEU A 92 10.31 9.45 11.88
N ALA A 93 11.48 9.50 12.50
CA ALA A 93 12.68 10.11 11.94
C ALA A 93 13.91 9.24 12.16
N PHE A 94 14.75 9.12 11.14
CA PHE A 94 15.92 8.25 11.18
C PHE A 94 17.08 8.79 10.34
N THR A 95 18.28 8.30 10.61
CA THR A 95 19.50 8.67 9.89
C THR A 95 20.48 7.50 9.76
N ALA A 96 21.64 7.77 9.17
CA ALA A 96 22.74 6.82 9.02
C ALA A 96 23.87 7.15 10.00
N LEU A 97 24.07 6.32 11.03
CA LEU A 97 25.23 6.42 11.93
C LEU A 97 26.19 5.26 11.68
N LYS A 98 27.44 5.55 11.31
CA LYS A 98 28.47 4.53 11.00
C LYS A 98 27.97 3.44 10.02
N GLN A 99 27.22 3.85 8.98
CA GLN A 99 26.59 2.97 7.97
C GLN A 99 25.40 2.14 8.47
N ARG A 100 24.94 2.34 9.71
CA ARG A 100 23.78 1.64 10.27
C ARG A 100 22.57 2.56 10.30
N PHE A 101 21.40 1.94 10.21
CA PHE A 101 20.14 2.60 10.49
C PHE A 101 20.11 3.03 11.96
N GLU A 102 19.74 4.29 12.21
CA GLU A 102 19.51 4.79 13.57
C GLU A 102 18.17 5.52 13.60
N LEU A 103 17.28 5.08 14.48
CA LEU A 103 16.05 5.81 14.77
C LEU A 103 16.38 6.98 15.70
N ILE A 104 15.98 8.18 15.29
CA ILE A 104 16.28 9.44 15.99
C ILE A 104 15.06 9.96 16.75
N ASP A 105 13.88 9.84 16.14
CA ASP A 105 12.62 10.23 16.76
C ASP A 105 11.51 9.26 16.33
N GLU A 106 10.58 9.03 17.24
CA GLU A 106 9.33 8.34 16.98
C GLU A 106 8.27 8.87 17.94
N CYS A 107 7.11 9.23 17.39
CA CYS A 107 6.01 9.76 18.17
C CYS A 107 4.68 9.17 17.70
N LEU A 108 3.86 8.75 18.67
CA LEU A 108 2.45 8.44 18.46
C LEU A 108 1.61 9.31 19.39
N GLU A 109 0.76 10.15 18.81
CA GLU A 109 -0.09 11.07 19.55
C GLU A 109 -1.42 11.31 18.83
N THR A 110 -2.39 11.95 19.50
CA THR A 110 -3.60 12.43 18.85
C THR A 110 -3.27 13.58 17.89
N LYS A 111 -3.88 13.62 16.70
CA LYS A 111 -3.72 14.73 15.74
C LYS A 111 -4.04 16.09 16.36
N GLU A 112 -5.08 16.13 17.20
CA GLU A 112 -5.54 17.33 17.88
C GLU A 112 -5.61 17.11 19.40
N PRO A 113 -5.41 18.16 20.22
CA PRO A 113 -5.57 18.06 21.66
C PRO A 113 -7.02 17.73 22.07
N TYR A 114 -7.22 17.08 23.21
CA TYR A 114 -8.54 16.94 23.83
C TYR A 114 -9.08 18.29 24.32
N THR A 115 -10.41 18.43 24.47
CA THR A 115 -11.12 19.69 24.74
C THR A 115 -10.59 20.53 25.92
N ASN A 116 -9.88 19.90 26.86
CA ASN A 116 -9.29 20.55 28.04
C ASN A 116 -7.75 20.51 28.09
N HIS A 117 -7.09 20.21 26.97
CA HIS A 117 -5.64 20.13 26.88
C HIS A 117 -5.13 21.14 25.84
N SER A 118 -4.00 21.78 26.13
CA SER A 118 -3.33 22.69 25.19
C SER A 118 -2.47 21.95 24.16
N GLU A 119 -2.10 20.71 24.45
CA GLU A 119 -1.21 19.89 23.62
C GLU A 119 -1.86 18.55 23.25
N PRO A 120 -1.51 17.99 22.07
CA PRO A 120 -1.79 16.61 21.72
C PRO A 120 -1.47 15.62 22.84
N TYR A 121 -2.36 14.66 23.05
CA TYR A 121 -2.09 13.55 23.95
C TYR A 121 -1.19 12.55 23.26
N PHE A 122 0.01 12.35 23.79
CA PHE A 122 0.94 11.34 23.28
C PHE A 122 0.77 10.02 24.01
N TYR A 123 0.86 8.94 23.24
CA TYR A 123 0.91 7.55 23.69
C TYR A 123 2.36 7.07 23.78
N TYR A 124 3.21 7.54 22.87
CA TYR A 124 4.64 7.28 22.88
C TYR A 124 5.43 8.46 22.30
N ARG A 125 6.59 8.76 22.88
CA ARG A 125 7.58 9.70 22.34
C ARG A 125 8.98 9.15 22.59
N TYR A 126 9.83 9.21 21.58
CA TYR A 126 11.26 8.95 21.68
C TYR A 126 12.01 10.19 21.21
N GLN A 127 12.54 10.97 22.15
CA GLN A 127 13.25 12.21 21.82
C GLN A 127 14.58 12.30 22.56
N ASN A 128 15.65 12.59 21.84
CA ASN A 128 17.00 12.74 22.38
C ASN A 128 17.45 11.52 23.22
N GLY A 129 17.08 10.31 22.79
CA GLY A 129 17.40 9.06 23.49
C GLY A 129 16.54 8.77 24.72
N ASN A 130 15.47 9.52 24.96
CA ASN A 130 14.56 9.33 26.10
C ASN A 130 13.20 8.80 25.62
N PRO A 131 12.93 7.50 25.77
CA PRO A 131 11.62 6.95 25.49
C PRO A 131 10.64 7.17 26.64
N VAL A 132 9.47 7.71 26.32
CA VAL A 132 8.37 7.92 27.25
C VAL A 132 7.12 7.28 26.67
N ILE A 133 6.45 6.47 27.48
CA ILE A 133 5.18 5.82 27.10
C ILE A 133 4.07 6.26 28.06
N ASN A 134 2.87 6.36 27.52
CA ASN A 134 1.69 6.76 28.27
C ASN A 134 0.54 5.80 28.01
N ASN A 135 -0.23 5.48 29.05
CA ASN A 135 -1.47 4.72 28.94
C ASN A 135 -2.59 5.59 29.51
N ILE A 136 -3.77 5.53 28.90
CA ILE A 136 -4.99 6.24 29.33
C ILE A 136 -5.30 6.02 30.82
N LYS A 137 -4.90 4.87 31.40
CA LYS A 137 -5.15 4.52 32.81
C LYS A 137 -4.08 4.98 33.81
N ASP A 138 -2.91 5.46 33.38
CA ASP A 138 -1.77 5.70 34.27
C ASP A 138 -1.10 7.07 34.04
N GLN A 139 -0.44 7.60 35.08
CA GLN A 139 0.43 8.77 34.96
C GLN A 139 1.65 8.46 34.05
N LYS A 140 2.24 9.51 33.44
CA LYS A 140 3.42 9.41 32.55
C LYS A 140 4.48 8.46 33.10
N ARG A 141 4.91 7.46 32.31
CA ARG A 141 5.98 6.52 32.67
C ARG A 141 7.19 6.74 31.77
N MET A 142 8.36 6.91 32.39
CA MET A 142 9.64 6.86 31.68
C MET A 142 10.05 5.41 31.50
N LEU A 143 10.31 4.99 30.26
CA LEU A 143 10.88 3.69 29.99
C LEU A 143 12.39 3.78 30.19
N LYS A 144 13.00 2.76 30.81
CA LYS A 144 14.46 2.74 30.88
C LYS A 144 15.00 2.45 29.49
N ARG A 145 16.10 3.10 29.13
CA ARG A 145 16.74 2.93 27.81
C ARG A 145 17.21 1.50 27.54
N GLU A 146 17.48 0.73 28.58
CA GLU A 146 17.82 -0.70 28.50
C GLU A 146 16.63 -1.61 28.10
N ASP A 147 15.39 -1.11 28.21
CA ASP A 147 14.16 -1.87 27.95
C ASP A 147 13.60 -1.67 26.52
N ILE A 148 14.31 -0.92 25.67
CA ILE A 148 13.91 -0.59 24.30
C ILE A 148 15.09 -0.74 23.35
N ASP A 149 14.85 -1.43 22.25
CA ASP A 149 15.78 -1.45 21.13
C ASP A 149 15.62 -0.15 20.31
N PRO A 150 16.65 0.72 20.26
CA PRO A 150 16.61 1.98 19.53
C PRO A 150 16.66 1.78 18.00
N GLU A 151 16.94 0.58 17.48
CA GLU A 151 16.86 0.30 16.04
C GLU A 151 15.46 -0.17 15.62
N GLN A 152 14.52 -0.28 16.56
CA GLN A 152 13.17 -0.80 16.34
C GLN A 152 12.10 0.21 16.74
N SER A 153 10.98 0.20 16.02
CA SER A 153 9.81 1.01 16.36
C SER A 153 9.13 0.51 17.63
N ILE A 154 8.46 1.40 18.36
CA ILE A 154 7.62 1.01 19.50
C ILE A 154 6.52 0.02 19.10
N LEU A 155 6.06 0.08 17.85
CA LEU A 155 5.00 -0.78 17.30
C LEU A 155 5.43 -2.26 17.24
N SER A 156 6.72 -2.56 17.15
CA SER A 156 7.23 -3.93 17.22
C SER A 156 7.47 -4.42 18.65
N GLN A 157 7.68 -3.49 19.58
CA GLN A 157 8.12 -3.75 20.95
C GLN A 157 6.98 -3.79 21.98
N ARG A 158 5.82 -3.19 21.69
CA ARG A 158 4.65 -3.16 22.58
C ARG A 158 3.40 -3.59 21.82
N LYS A 159 2.83 -4.74 22.19
CA LYS A 159 1.69 -5.39 21.52
C LYS A 159 0.59 -5.84 22.48
N ASP A 160 0.39 -5.09 23.55
CA ASP A 160 -0.64 -5.35 24.56
C ASP A 160 -1.84 -4.43 24.30
N PRO A 161 -2.99 -4.95 23.81
CA PRO A 161 -4.16 -4.13 23.51
C PRO A 161 -4.87 -3.57 24.75
N ASP A 162 -4.66 -4.16 25.94
CA ASP A 162 -5.28 -3.70 27.18
C ASP A 162 -4.47 -2.58 27.83
N GLN A 163 -3.14 -2.64 27.72
CA GLN A 163 -2.22 -1.61 28.23
C GLN A 163 -1.92 -0.51 27.21
N TYR A 164 -1.84 -0.84 25.92
CA TYR A 164 -1.44 0.09 24.87
C TYR A 164 -2.35 -0.06 23.64
N PRO A 165 -3.64 0.30 23.76
CA PRO A 165 -4.62 0.06 22.71
C PRO A 165 -4.26 0.76 21.40
N GLU A 166 -3.81 2.01 21.42
CA GLU A 166 -3.50 2.78 20.21
C GLU A 166 -2.23 2.29 19.51
N ILE A 167 -1.18 1.98 20.28
CA ILE A 167 0.08 1.39 19.76
C ILE A 167 -0.22 0.04 19.12
N THR A 168 -0.98 -0.82 19.82
CA THR A 168 -1.33 -2.16 19.34
C THR A 168 -2.25 -2.09 18.12
N TRP A 169 -3.22 -1.18 18.12
CA TRP A 169 -4.12 -1.00 16.99
C TRP A 169 -3.38 -0.48 15.76
N LEU A 170 -2.57 0.57 15.90
CA LEU A 170 -1.80 1.12 14.78
C LEU A 170 -0.81 0.10 14.22
N GLY A 171 -0.14 -0.65 15.10
CA GLY A 171 0.73 -1.76 14.71
C GLY A 171 -0.02 -2.82 13.90
N LYS A 172 -1.27 -3.16 14.26
CA LYS A 172 -2.11 -4.07 13.47
C LYS A 172 -2.50 -3.47 12.11
N GLN A 173 -2.84 -2.18 12.05
CA GLN A 173 -3.19 -1.52 10.78
C GLN A 173 -2.01 -1.52 9.81
N PHE A 174 -0.82 -1.14 10.31
CA PHE A 174 0.39 -1.11 9.51
C PHE A 174 0.83 -2.51 9.07
N ALA A 175 0.77 -3.52 9.94
CA ALA A 175 1.09 -4.91 9.56
C ALA A 175 0.11 -5.49 8.53
N ALA A 176 -1.12 -4.97 8.48
CA ALA A 176 -2.12 -5.38 7.51
C ALA A 176 -1.92 -4.76 6.13
N ILE A 177 -1.12 -3.69 5.97
CA ILE A 177 -0.81 -3.09 4.66
C ILE A 177 -0.30 -4.17 3.69
N ARG A 178 -0.73 -4.11 2.42
CA ARG A 178 -0.24 -5.01 1.36
C ARG A 178 0.32 -4.22 0.19
N ILE A 179 1.50 -4.61 -0.28
CA ILE A 179 2.24 -3.95 -1.35
C ILE A 179 2.53 -4.96 -2.46
N TYR A 180 1.83 -4.81 -3.59
CA TYR A 180 2.00 -5.65 -4.78
C TYR A 180 2.85 -4.89 -5.81
N ARG A 181 4.14 -5.21 -5.89
CA ARG A 181 5.09 -4.56 -6.82
C ARG A 181 5.89 -5.50 -7.70
N GLU A 182 6.36 -6.60 -7.13
CA GLU A 182 7.20 -7.59 -7.81
C GLU A 182 6.34 -8.75 -8.28
N TRP A 183 5.57 -8.49 -9.34
CA TRP A 183 4.72 -9.48 -9.99
C TRP A 183 5.57 -10.59 -10.64
N ASN A 184 5.82 -11.68 -9.90
CA ASN A 184 6.62 -12.79 -10.39
C ASN A 184 5.75 -13.87 -11.04
N PHE A 185 5.66 -13.84 -12.36
CA PHE A 185 4.95 -14.81 -13.18
C PHE A 185 5.92 -15.71 -13.99
N GLY A 186 5.38 -16.69 -14.71
CA GLY A 186 6.15 -17.67 -15.47
C GLY A 186 6.09 -19.08 -14.87
N ARG A 187 6.76 -20.03 -15.54
CA ARG A 187 6.58 -21.48 -15.26
C ARG A 187 6.96 -21.92 -13.85
N LYS A 188 7.85 -21.18 -13.18
CA LYS A 188 8.35 -21.51 -11.82
C LYS A 188 7.76 -20.64 -10.72
N ALA A 189 6.82 -19.74 -11.06
CA ALA A 189 6.19 -18.84 -10.10
C ALA A 189 5.56 -19.62 -8.94
N LEU A 190 5.70 -19.10 -7.71
CA LEU A 190 5.22 -19.76 -6.49
C LEU A 190 3.71 -20.00 -6.52
N LEU A 191 2.96 -19.07 -7.11
CA LEU A 191 1.50 -19.17 -7.26
C LEU A 191 1.03 -20.36 -8.12
N ARG A 192 1.93 -20.96 -8.92
CA ARG A 192 1.65 -22.19 -9.70
C ARG A 192 1.97 -23.47 -8.92
N GLN A 193 2.69 -23.37 -7.81
CA GLN A 193 3.08 -24.53 -7.00
C GLN A 193 1.94 -24.93 -6.05
N PRO A 194 1.89 -26.20 -5.60
CA PRO A 194 0.98 -26.61 -4.55
C PRO A 194 1.21 -25.77 -3.28
N GLN A 195 0.14 -25.28 -2.68
CA GLN A 195 0.18 -24.33 -1.56
C GLN A 195 -0.09 -25.10 -0.25
N GLY A 196 0.64 -24.81 0.83
CA GLY A 196 0.37 -25.44 2.13
C GLY A 196 -1.01 -25.05 2.66
N ALA A 197 -1.84 -26.02 3.03
CA ALA A 197 -3.24 -25.77 3.44
C ALA A 197 -3.37 -24.95 4.74
N ASP A 198 -2.29 -24.83 5.51
CA ASP A 198 -2.18 -24.09 6.76
C ASP A 198 -1.69 -22.63 6.58
N ALA A 199 -1.35 -22.23 5.35
CA ALA A 199 -0.89 -20.87 5.09
C ALA A 199 -2.04 -19.84 5.22
N PRO A 200 -1.72 -18.58 5.58
CA PRO A 200 -2.73 -17.52 5.71
C PRO A 200 -3.52 -17.30 4.41
N ASN A 201 -4.82 -17.05 4.55
CA ASN A 201 -5.74 -16.90 3.40
C ASN A 201 -6.67 -15.68 3.49
N ASP A 202 -6.41 -14.77 4.43
CA ASP A 202 -7.21 -13.55 4.61
C ASP A 202 -7.01 -12.54 3.47
N TYR A 203 -5.79 -12.47 2.95
CA TYR A 203 -5.40 -11.60 1.85
C TYR A 203 -4.37 -12.32 0.97
N LEU A 204 -4.27 -11.93 -0.30
CA LEU A 204 -3.22 -12.42 -1.18
C LEU A 204 -1.85 -11.98 -0.64
N ALA A 205 -0.93 -12.94 -0.51
CA ALA A 205 0.47 -12.67 -0.20
C ALA A 205 1.08 -11.83 -1.32
N GLU A 206 2.07 -11.00 -1.00
CA GLU A 206 2.68 -10.07 -1.98
C GLU A 206 3.39 -10.80 -3.13
N ASP A 207 3.83 -12.04 -2.91
CA ASP A 207 4.40 -12.95 -3.92
C ASP A 207 3.34 -13.83 -4.61
N CYS A 208 2.06 -13.62 -4.30
CA CYS A 208 0.88 -14.34 -4.80
C CYS A 208 0.87 -15.85 -4.48
N SER A 209 1.77 -16.34 -3.63
CA SER A 209 1.99 -17.77 -3.37
C SER A 209 0.76 -18.49 -2.79
N ASN A 210 -0.16 -17.77 -2.16
CA ASN A 210 -1.37 -18.29 -1.52
C ASN A 210 -2.66 -18.06 -2.35
N LEU A 211 -2.55 -17.80 -3.66
CA LEU A 211 -3.71 -17.49 -4.52
C LEU A 211 -4.87 -18.50 -4.41
N GLY A 212 -4.57 -19.81 -4.44
CA GLY A 212 -5.59 -20.86 -4.35
C GLY A 212 -6.30 -20.84 -3.00
N LEU A 213 -5.59 -20.56 -1.91
CA LEU A 213 -6.18 -20.44 -0.57
C LEU A 213 -7.11 -19.22 -0.47
N VAL A 214 -6.71 -18.09 -1.03
CA VAL A 214 -7.53 -16.87 -1.02
C VAL A 214 -8.79 -17.08 -1.87
N LEU A 215 -8.66 -17.62 -3.08
CA LEU A 215 -9.82 -17.94 -3.91
C LEU A 215 -10.74 -18.97 -3.24
N ASN A 216 -10.17 -19.96 -2.53
CA ASN A 216 -10.95 -20.90 -1.73
C ASN A 216 -11.73 -20.22 -0.60
N LYS A 217 -11.19 -19.15 0.01
CA LYS A 217 -11.93 -18.34 0.97
C LYS A 217 -13.03 -17.53 0.28
N LEU A 218 -12.70 -16.83 -0.81
CA LEU A 218 -13.65 -15.98 -1.55
C LEU A 218 -14.86 -16.77 -2.09
N ARG A 219 -14.66 -18.02 -2.55
CA ARG A 219 -15.76 -18.85 -3.05
C ARG A 219 -16.83 -19.17 -2.01
N THR A 220 -16.51 -19.08 -0.71
CA THR A 220 -17.49 -19.32 0.37
C THR A 220 -18.55 -18.22 0.44
N ASN A 221 -18.26 -17.03 -0.10
CA ASN A 221 -19.22 -15.95 -0.25
C ASN A 221 -19.80 -15.96 -1.67
N TYR A 222 -21.05 -16.40 -1.81
CA TYR A 222 -21.73 -16.52 -3.12
C TYR A 222 -21.70 -15.23 -3.95
N LYS A 223 -21.90 -14.06 -3.33
CA LYS A 223 -21.91 -12.77 -4.04
C LYS A 223 -20.53 -12.44 -4.60
N VAL A 224 -19.48 -12.68 -3.81
CA VAL A 224 -18.10 -12.45 -4.22
C VAL A 224 -17.68 -13.46 -5.28
N LYS A 225 -17.97 -14.76 -5.08
CA LYS A 225 -17.71 -15.81 -6.08
C LYS A 225 -18.31 -15.43 -7.44
N LYS A 226 -19.60 -15.06 -7.44
CA LYS A 226 -20.30 -14.64 -8.65
C LYS A 226 -19.64 -13.43 -9.30
N LYS A 227 -19.31 -12.38 -8.53
CA LYS A 227 -18.60 -11.20 -9.06
C LYS A 227 -17.27 -11.58 -9.70
N VAL A 228 -16.49 -12.44 -9.05
CA VAL A 228 -15.19 -12.92 -9.58
C VAL A 228 -15.38 -13.69 -10.88
N LEU A 229 -16.37 -14.58 -10.97
CA LEU A 229 -16.67 -15.33 -12.19
C LEU A 229 -17.16 -14.42 -13.33
N ASP A 230 -18.09 -13.52 -13.05
CA ASP A 230 -18.62 -12.57 -14.04
C ASP A 230 -17.52 -11.65 -14.64
N LEU A 231 -16.46 -11.37 -13.86
CA LEU A 231 -15.30 -10.60 -14.32
C LEU A 231 -14.28 -11.49 -15.04
N LEU A 232 -14.03 -12.69 -14.53
CA LEU A 232 -13.12 -13.65 -15.14
C LEU A 232 -13.59 -14.07 -16.53
N SER A 233 -14.90 -14.24 -16.73
CA SER A 233 -15.50 -14.56 -18.04
C SER A 233 -15.36 -13.44 -19.07
N GLN A 234 -15.15 -12.18 -18.64
CA GLN A 234 -14.83 -11.08 -19.55
C GLN A 234 -13.38 -11.15 -20.05
N PHE A 235 -12.48 -11.75 -19.26
CA PHE A 235 -11.07 -11.91 -19.61
C PHE A 235 -10.80 -13.18 -20.43
N TYR A 236 -11.46 -14.27 -20.07
CA TYR A 236 -11.29 -15.58 -20.68
C TYR A 236 -12.66 -16.17 -20.99
N GLU A 237 -13.01 -16.17 -22.27
CA GLU A 237 -14.25 -16.75 -22.78
C GLU A 237 -14.28 -18.27 -22.54
N GLY A 238 -15.38 -18.79 -22.01
CA GLY A 238 -15.56 -20.23 -21.77
C GLY A 238 -15.27 -20.71 -20.35
N ILE A 239 -14.81 -19.84 -19.43
CA ILE A 239 -14.70 -20.23 -18.02
C ILE A 239 -16.07 -20.23 -17.35
N ASP A 240 -16.45 -21.38 -16.81
CA ASP A 240 -17.70 -21.58 -16.07
C ASP A 240 -17.51 -21.43 -14.56
N ASP A 241 -16.39 -21.90 -14.03
CA ASP A 241 -16.10 -21.88 -12.60
C ASP A 241 -14.60 -21.84 -12.28
N PHE A 242 -14.25 -21.61 -11.02
CA PHE A 242 -12.96 -21.95 -10.45
C PHE A 242 -13.14 -22.85 -9.22
N ASP A 243 -12.30 -23.86 -9.12
CA ASP A 243 -12.31 -24.81 -8.00
C ASP A 243 -10.92 -24.93 -7.38
N VAL A 244 -10.90 -25.31 -6.11
CA VAL A 244 -9.69 -25.49 -5.33
C VAL A 244 -9.75 -26.88 -4.73
N ILE A 245 -8.82 -27.73 -5.16
CA ILE A 245 -8.68 -29.11 -4.68
C ILE A 245 -7.67 -29.12 -3.53
N VAL A 246 -8.08 -29.72 -2.40
CA VAL A 246 -7.23 -29.91 -1.22
C VAL A 246 -6.87 -31.38 -1.10
N GLU A 247 -5.62 -31.73 -1.31
CA GLU A 247 -5.13 -33.11 -1.27
C GLU A 247 -3.74 -33.18 -0.61
N GLY A 248 -3.56 -34.14 0.30
CA GLY A 248 -2.27 -34.36 0.97
C GLY A 248 -1.75 -33.16 1.78
N GLY A 249 -2.65 -32.30 2.27
CA GLY A 249 -2.27 -31.04 2.95
C GLY A 249 -1.84 -29.93 2.00
N THR A 250 -1.98 -30.11 0.70
CA THR A 250 -1.70 -29.10 -0.32
C THR A 250 -2.96 -28.63 -1.01
N VAL A 251 -2.92 -27.41 -1.52
CA VAL A 251 -4.02 -26.73 -2.18
C VAL A 251 -3.62 -26.37 -3.60
N GLN A 252 -4.45 -26.72 -4.57
CA GLN A 252 -4.23 -26.44 -5.99
C GLN A 252 -5.47 -25.80 -6.60
N LEU A 253 -5.23 -24.75 -7.39
CA LEU A 253 -6.27 -24.01 -8.12
C LEU A 253 -6.50 -24.61 -9.51
N PHE A 254 -7.77 -24.73 -9.88
CA PHE A 254 -8.23 -25.13 -11.21
C PHE A 254 -9.29 -24.15 -11.72
N LEU A 255 -9.30 -23.89 -13.03
CA LEU A 255 -10.42 -23.25 -13.72
C LEU A 255 -11.21 -24.31 -14.46
N GLN A 256 -12.53 -24.19 -14.46
CA GLN A 256 -13.43 -25.09 -15.16
C GLN A 256 -13.88 -24.46 -16.48
N GLU A 257 -13.73 -25.22 -17.56
CA GLU A 257 -14.18 -24.88 -18.92
C GLU A 257 -14.98 -26.07 -19.46
N GLY A 258 -16.30 -25.98 -19.40
CA GLY A 258 -17.24 -27.06 -19.65
C GLY A 258 -16.99 -28.26 -18.71
N GLU A 259 -16.62 -29.39 -19.32
CA GLU A 259 -16.27 -30.62 -18.59
C GLU A 259 -14.78 -30.71 -18.23
N PHE A 260 -13.96 -29.73 -18.63
CA PHE A 260 -12.52 -29.76 -18.44
C PHE A 260 -12.08 -28.95 -17.21
N MET A 261 -11.13 -29.49 -16.45
CA MET A 261 -10.46 -28.80 -15.35
C MET A 261 -9.04 -28.43 -15.75
N ILE A 262 -8.74 -27.14 -15.78
CA ILE A 262 -7.46 -26.58 -16.19
C ILE A 262 -6.68 -26.18 -14.93
N PRO A 263 -5.56 -26.84 -14.59
CA PRO A 263 -4.77 -26.46 -13.43
C PRO A 263 -4.10 -25.09 -13.64
N ALA A 264 -3.94 -24.33 -12.55
CA ALA A 264 -3.27 -23.03 -12.56
C ALA A 264 -1.84 -23.07 -13.15
N THR A 265 -1.18 -24.23 -13.11
CA THR A 265 0.13 -24.46 -13.75
C THR A 265 0.11 -24.33 -15.28
N ARG A 266 -1.07 -24.39 -15.92
CA ARG A 266 -1.25 -24.30 -17.38
C ARG A 266 -1.84 -22.98 -17.86
N LEU A 267 -2.33 -22.14 -16.96
CA LEU A 267 -2.89 -20.83 -17.30
C LEU A 267 -1.81 -19.88 -17.83
N SER A 268 -2.21 -18.93 -18.69
CA SER A 268 -1.32 -17.85 -19.12
C SER A 268 -0.96 -16.92 -17.96
N ASP A 269 0.18 -16.24 -18.03
CA ASP A 269 0.59 -15.29 -16.99
C ASP A 269 -0.41 -14.14 -16.85
N GLY A 270 -1.00 -13.66 -17.96
CA GLY A 270 -2.07 -12.66 -17.92
C GLY A 270 -3.32 -13.12 -17.17
N THR A 271 -3.73 -14.39 -17.34
CA THR A 271 -4.88 -14.96 -16.61
C THR A 271 -4.60 -15.01 -15.11
N LEU A 272 -3.41 -15.47 -14.71
CA LEU A 272 -3.02 -15.53 -13.29
C LEU A 272 -2.89 -14.16 -12.67
N ARG A 273 -2.35 -13.18 -13.42
CA ARG A 273 -2.31 -11.79 -12.98
C ARG A 273 -3.69 -11.22 -12.77
N PHE A 274 -4.61 -11.44 -13.71
CA PHE A 274 -5.98 -10.98 -13.56
C PHE A 274 -6.67 -11.65 -12.36
N LEU A 275 -6.50 -12.96 -12.16
CA LEU A 275 -6.99 -13.66 -10.96
C LEU A 275 -6.42 -13.09 -9.66
N CYS A 276 -5.14 -12.70 -9.64
CA CYS A 276 -4.55 -12.03 -8.48
C CYS A 276 -5.21 -10.67 -8.23
N LEU A 277 -5.42 -9.85 -9.26
CA LEU A 277 -6.13 -8.58 -9.14
C LEU A 277 -7.57 -8.78 -8.65
N LEU A 278 -8.29 -9.80 -9.14
CA LEU A 278 -9.62 -10.15 -8.63
C LEU A 278 -9.58 -10.56 -7.16
N ALA A 279 -8.60 -11.39 -6.76
CA ALA A 279 -8.43 -11.81 -5.38
C ALA A 279 -8.14 -10.62 -4.44
N ILE A 280 -7.38 -9.62 -4.91
CA ILE A 280 -7.07 -8.40 -4.16
C ILE A 280 -8.29 -7.47 -4.08
N LEU A 281 -8.87 -7.11 -5.24
CA LEU A 281 -9.85 -6.04 -5.36
C LEU A 281 -11.30 -6.47 -5.08
N CYS A 282 -11.58 -7.78 -5.10
CA CYS A 282 -12.88 -8.34 -4.72
C CYS A 282 -12.89 -8.90 -3.30
N ASN A 283 -11.83 -8.71 -2.51
CA ASN A 283 -11.80 -9.14 -1.12
C ASN A 283 -12.88 -8.40 -0.32
N PRO A 284 -13.85 -9.10 0.32
CA PRO A 284 -14.89 -8.46 1.12
C PRO A 284 -14.34 -7.81 2.41
N ASP A 285 -13.19 -8.28 2.88
CA ASP A 285 -12.52 -7.79 4.09
C ASP A 285 -11.08 -7.34 3.72
N PRO A 286 -10.93 -6.27 2.91
CA PRO A 286 -9.62 -5.88 2.41
C PRO A 286 -8.72 -5.31 3.54
N PRO A 287 -7.39 -5.33 3.36
CA PRO A 287 -6.45 -4.55 4.15
C PRO A 287 -6.87 -3.07 4.28
N PRO A 288 -6.38 -2.32 5.29
CA PRO A 288 -6.68 -0.89 5.41
C PRO A 288 -6.04 -0.05 4.29
N LEU A 289 -4.93 -0.51 3.72
CA LEU A 289 -4.22 0.13 2.61
C LEU A 289 -3.59 -0.94 1.72
N ILE A 290 -3.79 -0.79 0.41
CA ILE A 290 -3.17 -1.61 -0.61
C ILE A 290 -2.41 -0.73 -1.60
N CYS A 291 -1.13 -1.06 -1.83
CA CYS A 291 -0.33 -0.48 -2.89
C CYS A 291 -0.24 -1.46 -4.06
N ILE A 292 -0.48 -1.01 -5.29
CA ILE A 292 -0.35 -1.83 -6.49
C ILE A 292 0.49 -1.09 -7.53
N GLU A 293 1.61 -1.66 -7.91
CA GLU A 293 2.46 -1.12 -8.97
C GLU A 293 2.09 -1.74 -10.31
N GLU A 294 1.79 -0.88 -11.28
CA GLU A 294 1.48 -1.20 -12.67
C GLU A 294 0.50 -2.38 -12.82
N PRO A 295 -0.73 -2.30 -12.26
CA PRO A 295 -1.69 -3.41 -12.30
C PRO A 295 -1.98 -3.90 -13.74
N GLU A 296 -1.91 -3.01 -14.73
CA GLU A 296 -2.17 -3.27 -16.14
C GLU A 296 -1.10 -4.11 -16.86
N LEU A 297 0.11 -4.23 -16.31
CA LEU A 297 1.24 -4.75 -17.08
C LEU A 297 1.01 -6.21 -17.50
N GLY A 298 1.10 -6.53 -18.79
CA GLY A 298 0.84 -7.90 -19.28
C GLY A 298 -0.64 -8.30 -19.30
N ILE A 299 -1.56 -7.35 -19.10
CA ILE A 299 -3.00 -7.49 -19.35
C ILE A 299 -3.34 -6.89 -20.72
N HIS A 300 -4.31 -7.48 -21.42
CA HIS A 300 -4.80 -6.95 -22.70
C HIS A 300 -5.52 -5.61 -22.50
N SER A 301 -5.37 -4.68 -23.45
CA SER A 301 -5.93 -3.31 -23.37
C SER A 301 -7.42 -3.29 -23.07
N ASP A 302 -8.18 -4.20 -23.67
CA ASP A 302 -9.65 -4.26 -23.58
C ASP A 302 -10.15 -4.56 -22.15
N ILE A 303 -9.27 -5.06 -21.28
CA ILE A 303 -9.57 -5.40 -19.88
C ILE A 303 -9.16 -4.28 -18.93
N ILE A 304 -8.27 -3.38 -19.33
CA ILE A 304 -7.82 -2.27 -18.48
C ILE A 304 -9.01 -1.41 -17.98
N PRO A 305 -10.07 -1.14 -18.77
CA PRO A 305 -11.29 -0.51 -18.27
C PRO A 305 -11.89 -1.20 -17.04
N VAL A 306 -11.94 -2.53 -17.07
CA VAL A 306 -12.45 -3.35 -15.96
C VAL A 306 -11.58 -3.18 -14.71
N ILE A 307 -10.26 -3.08 -14.87
CA ILE A 307 -9.34 -2.80 -13.75
C ILE A 307 -9.65 -1.43 -13.14
N GLY A 308 -9.84 -0.39 -13.97
CA GLY A 308 -10.23 0.94 -13.50
C GLY A 308 -11.49 0.91 -12.64
N GLN A 309 -12.53 0.21 -13.11
CA GLN A 309 -13.77 0.04 -12.35
C GLN A 309 -13.57 -0.74 -11.04
N LEU A 310 -12.71 -1.77 -11.04
CA LEU A 310 -12.38 -2.54 -9.84
C LEU A 310 -11.63 -1.69 -8.81
N LEU A 311 -10.72 -0.83 -9.23
CA LEU A 311 -10.03 0.11 -8.35
C LEU A 311 -11.01 1.08 -7.70
N LYS A 312 -11.94 1.67 -8.49
CA LYS A 312 -13.00 2.53 -7.96
C LYS A 312 -13.86 1.82 -6.93
N ASP A 313 -14.29 0.60 -7.23
CA ASP A 313 -15.12 -0.20 -6.31
C ASP A 313 -14.38 -0.56 -5.02
N ALA A 314 -13.16 -1.08 -5.12
CA ALA A 314 -12.37 -1.45 -3.95
C ALA A 314 -12.01 -0.24 -3.09
N SER A 315 -11.81 0.94 -3.70
CA SER A 315 -11.54 2.19 -2.96
C SER A 315 -12.67 2.59 -1.99
N LYS A 316 -13.89 2.06 -2.16
CA LYS A 316 -15.01 2.31 -1.23
C LYS A 316 -14.81 1.61 0.12
N MET A 317 -13.93 0.60 0.19
CA MET A 317 -13.71 -0.24 1.39
C MET A 317 -12.28 -0.18 1.92
N THR A 318 -11.29 0.09 1.06
CA THR A 318 -9.87 0.21 1.42
C THR A 318 -9.26 1.46 0.80
N GLN A 319 -8.19 1.99 1.39
CA GLN A 319 -7.34 2.93 0.69
C GLN A 319 -6.49 2.22 -0.37
N LEU A 320 -6.34 2.82 -1.54
CA LEU A 320 -5.54 2.32 -2.65
C LEU A 320 -4.50 3.35 -3.09
N ILE A 321 -3.26 2.90 -3.27
CA ILE A 321 -2.20 3.65 -3.96
C ILE A 321 -1.78 2.81 -5.16
N VAL A 322 -2.04 3.32 -6.36
CA VAL A 322 -1.75 2.61 -7.61
C VAL A 322 -0.76 3.42 -8.41
N THR A 323 0.32 2.84 -8.91
CA THR A 323 1.16 3.50 -9.91
C THR A 323 0.82 2.95 -11.28
N THR A 324 0.82 3.80 -12.31
CA THR A 324 0.49 3.37 -13.67
C THR A 324 1.22 4.20 -14.71
N HIS A 325 1.44 3.57 -15.86
CA HIS A 325 1.90 4.19 -17.09
C HIS A 325 0.86 4.13 -18.21
N SER A 326 -0.35 3.63 -17.91
CA SER A 326 -1.41 3.38 -18.87
C SER A 326 -2.35 4.56 -19.03
N GLU A 327 -2.38 5.15 -20.22
CA GLU A 327 -3.39 6.15 -20.60
C GLU A 327 -4.81 5.58 -20.46
N ILE A 328 -5.02 4.32 -20.85
CA ILE A 328 -6.32 3.65 -20.79
C ILE A 328 -6.82 3.54 -19.34
N LEU A 329 -5.92 3.26 -18.39
CA LEU A 329 -6.31 3.20 -16.97
C LEU A 329 -6.62 4.60 -16.42
N VAL A 330 -5.92 5.63 -16.89
CA VAL A 330 -6.16 7.01 -16.50
C VAL A 330 -7.46 7.55 -17.12
N ASP A 331 -7.81 7.13 -18.34
CA ASP A 331 -9.09 7.46 -18.99
C ASP A 331 -10.28 7.00 -18.15
N GLU A 332 -10.19 5.84 -17.50
CA GLU A 332 -11.23 5.37 -16.58
C GLU A 332 -11.45 6.30 -15.40
N LEU A 333 -10.54 7.21 -15.07
CA LEU A 333 -10.65 8.13 -13.93
C LEU A 333 -11.20 9.50 -14.35
N THR A 334 -11.63 9.68 -15.61
CA THR A 334 -12.09 10.96 -16.16
C THR A 334 -13.23 11.59 -15.35
N ASP A 335 -14.09 10.77 -14.75
CA ASP A 335 -15.20 11.18 -13.87
C ASP A 335 -14.76 11.61 -12.45
N MET A 336 -13.57 11.21 -12.02
CA MET A 336 -12.96 11.51 -10.72
C MET A 336 -11.47 11.93 -10.83
N PRO A 337 -11.16 13.08 -11.46
CA PRO A 337 -9.78 13.55 -11.61
C PRO A 337 -9.02 13.64 -10.28
N GLU A 338 -9.71 13.97 -9.19
CA GLU A 338 -9.15 14.02 -7.85
C GLU A 338 -8.59 12.70 -7.33
N ALA A 339 -8.81 11.56 -8.02
CA ALA A 339 -8.13 10.30 -7.74
C ALA A 339 -6.67 10.29 -8.24
N VAL A 340 -6.31 11.14 -9.20
CA VAL A 340 -5.00 11.16 -9.87
C VAL A 340 -4.01 12.09 -9.15
N LEU A 341 -2.81 11.56 -8.92
CA LEU A 341 -1.65 12.26 -8.40
C LEU A 341 -0.56 12.32 -9.48
N VAL A 342 -0.24 13.52 -9.94
CA VAL A 342 0.87 13.75 -10.87
C VAL A 342 2.17 13.85 -10.09
N CYS A 343 3.09 12.94 -10.37
CA CYS A 343 4.39 12.82 -9.72
C CYS A 343 5.50 13.29 -10.67
N GLU A 344 6.18 14.36 -10.30
CA GLU A 344 7.25 14.98 -11.09
C GLU A 344 8.51 15.21 -10.26
N LYS A 345 9.62 15.50 -10.95
CA LYS A 345 10.88 15.85 -10.31
C LYS A 345 11.22 17.30 -10.62
N HIS A 346 11.26 18.14 -9.59
CA HIS A 346 11.59 19.55 -9.66
C HIS A 346 12.85 19.79 -8.84
N GLU A 347 13.90 20.37 -9.44
CA GLU A 347 15.19 20.64 -8.77
C GLU A 347 15.81 19.43 -8.04
N GLY A 348 15.63 18.24 -8.62
CA GLY A 348 16.15 17.01 -8.02
C GLY A 348 15.24 16.38 -6.94
N MET A 349 14.11 17.00 -6.62
CA MET A 349 13.17 16.59 -5.57
C MET A 349 11.86 16.12 -6.18
N THR A 350 11.30 15.04 -5.63
CA THR A 350 9.96 14.58 -6.02
C THR A 350 8.90 15.54 -5.50
N ARG A 351 7.96 15.91 -6.36
CA ARG A 351 6.76 16.68 -6.01
C ARG A 351 5.51 15.95 -6.51
N PHE A 352 4.45 16.06 -5.72
CA PHE A 352 3.14 15.51 -6.04
C PHE A 352 2.14 16.65 -6.21
N ARG A 353 1.30 16.55 -7.24
CA ARG A 353 0.17 17.45 -7.46
C ARG A 353 -1.08 16.63 -7.71
N ARG A 354 -2.10 16.81 -6.87
CA ARG A 354 -3.42 16.22 -7.09
C ARG A 354 -4.14 17.01 -8.18
N LEU A 355 -4.83 16.31 -9.08
CA LEU A 355 -5.70 17.00 -10.03
C LEU A 355 -6.95 17.52 -9.33
N GLU A 356 -7.43 18.66 -9.79
CA GLU A 356 -8.64 19.29 -9.28
C GLU A 356 -9.66 19.33 -10.40
N LYS A 357 -10.82 18.71 -10.17
CA LYS A 357 -11.90 18.60 -11.17
C LYS A 357 -12.35 19.96 -11.68
N ASP A 358 -12.41 20.96 -10.81
CA ASP A 358 -12.86 22.31 -11.16
C ASP A 358 -11.90 23.01 -12.14
N LEU A 359 -10.60 22.75 -12.05
CA LEU A 359 -9.59 23.31 -12.97
C LEU A 359 -9.61 22.63 -14.35
N LEU A 360 -10.16 21.42 -14.44
CA LEU A 360 -10.17 20.60 -15.65
C LEU A 360 -11.54 20.57 -16.33
N LYS A 361 -12.56 21.23 -15.76
CA LYS A 361 -13.96 21.12 -16.19
C LYS A 361 -14.15 21.31 -17.70
N ASP A 362 -13.61 22.39 -18.26
CA ASP A 362 -13.75 22.72 -19.69
C ASP A 362 -13.01 21.73 -20.59
N TRP A 363 -11.90 21.16 -20.12
CA TRP A 363 -11.14 20.16 -20.85
C TRP A 363 -11.85 18.80 -20.87
N LEU A 364 -12.45 18.42 -19.74
CA LEU A 364 -13.14 17.13 -19.56
C LEU A 364 -14.46 17.04 -20.35
N GLU A 365 -14.97 18.16 -20.89
CA GLU A 365 -16.09 18.15 -21.84
C GLU A 365 -15.68 17.57 -23.21
N ARG A 366 -14.38 17.58 -23.54
CA ARG A 366 -13.88 17.26 -24.89
C ARG A 366 -12.83 16.16 -24.91
N TYR A 367 -12.16 15.93 -23.79
CA TYR A 367 -11.04 15.01 -23.69
C TYR A 367 -11.15 14.16 -22.43
N SER A 368 -10.73 12.91 -22.54
CA SER A 368 -10.49 12.04 -21.40
C SER A 368 -9.20 12.41 -20.65
N LEU A 369 -9.05 11.99 -19.40
CA LEU A 369 -7.87 12.31 -18.60
C LEU A 369 -6.58 11.73 -19.17
N GLY A 370 -6.59 10.51 -19.71
CA GLY A 370 -5.43 9.91 -20.35
C GLY A 370 -5.04 10.65 -21.63
N GLU A 371 -6.01 11.18 -22.40
CA GLU A 371 -5.71 12.08 -23.52
C GLU A 371 -5.05 13.39 -23.07
N LEU A 372 -5.55 14.02 -22.00
CA LEU A 372 -4.93 15.21 -21.42
C LEU A 372 -3.52 14.92 -20.90
N TRP A 373 -3.33 13.75 -20.30
CA TRP A 373 -2.02 13.30 -19.85
C TRP A 373 -1.06 13.11 -21.01
N ARG A 374 -1.46 12.37 -22.05
CA ARG A 374 -0.65 12.15 -23.26
C ARG A 374 -0.22 13.46 -23.91
N LYS A 375 -1.09 14.47 -23.90
CA LYS A 375 -0.82 15.80 -24.45
C LYS A 375 0.08 16.68 -23.57
N GLY A 376 0.33 16.27 -22.32
CA GLY A 376 1.11 17.06 -21.35
C GLY A 376 0.30 18.14 -20.61
N GLU A 377 -1.01 18.25 -20.84
CA GLU A 377 -1.85 19.31 -20.28
C GLU A 377 -1.99 19.21 -18.75
N ILE A 378 -1.86 17.99 -18.20
CA ILE A 378 -1.84 17.76 -16.75
C ILE A 378 -0.44 17.50 -16.19
N GLY A 379 0.62 17.65 -17.00
CA GLY A 379 2.00 17.34 -16.60
C GLY A 379 2.27 15.85 -16.42
N GLY A 380 3.40 15.51 -15.81
CA GLY A 380 3.82 14.12 -15.59
C GLY A 380 4.20 13.38 -16.88
N THR A 381 4.51 14.11 -17.96
CA THR A 381 5.02 13.56 -19.21
C THR A 381 6.55 13.59 -19.24
N ARG A 382 7.15 12.86 -20.17
CA ARG A 382 8.60 12.90 -20.43
C ARG A 382 9.02 14.09 -21.31
N TRP A 383 8.07 14.75 -21.97
CA TRP A 383 8.28 15.76 -23.01
C TRP A 383 7.16 16.79 -22.94
#